data_AF-A0AAD7CN51-F1
#
_entry.id   AF-A0AAD7CN51-F1
#
_cell.length_a   1.000
_cell.length_b   1.000
_cell.length_c   1.000
_cell.angle_alpha   90.00
_cell.angle_beta   90.00
_cell.angle_gamma   90.00
#
_symmetry.space_group_name_H-M   'P 1'
#
loop_
_entity.id
_entity.type
_entity.pdbx_description
1 polymer ?
#
loop_
_entity_poly.entity_id
_entity_poly.type
_entity_poly.pdbx_seq_one_letter_code
_entity_poly.pdbx_strand_id
1 'polypeptide(L)'
;MASLPFHQLQLKLFNITITPRDISDVSDEVLLRILFHSTPRDLLAFQLVSKRFYGILDQNQHCWRWARHNIDPPVPPPPRVEAVGFWTESAYAQLLFGGGNCCAKSCQKWTINLPLSFALRLRVCSPGCFKTLHRGYDNYKAAKRVSNHYFDSSAIPGKNGLRAMGKIHRDRFRDWLVYDERDTTDHPTYLKSMVNIADNEWLCARAIEEKRKSKIQVKVVRTCAQLKEQYRLRAAAFEGIMENARQLQVWAKELPIKRKELELVNVDFVKEVISPREQIPFRKLLRTATLRRELELCADASVRMDVRAWCAIRAVTVKEYKKL
;
A
#
# COMPACT_ATOMS: atom_id res chain seq x y z
N MET A 1 23.19 -6.60 -13.94
CA MET A 1 21.84 -5.99 -13.85
C MET A 1 21.22 -6.15 -15.22
N ALA A 2 20.24 -7.03 -15.35
CA ALA A 2 19.56 -7.24 -16.64
C ALA A 2 18.68 -6.01 -16.93
N SER A 3 18.92 -5.35 -18.06
CA SER A 3 18.05 -4.30 -18.59
C SER A 3 16.70 -4.94 -18.95
N LEU A 4 15.65 -4.56 -18.23
CA LEU A 4 14.29 -4.89 -18.65
C LEU A 4 14.04 -4.18 -20.00
N PRO A 5 13.54 -4.88 -21.04
CA PRO A 5 13.24 -4.25 -22.31
C PRO A 5 12.09 -3.26 -22.11
N PHE A 6 12.36 -1.98 -22.38
CA PHE A 6 11.41 -0.86 -22.38
C PHE A 6 10.40 -0.96 -23.56
N HIS A 7 9.94 -2.17 -23.89
CA HIS A 7 8.98 -2.37 -24.97
C HIS A 7 7.56 -2.13 -24.46
N GLN A 8 7.00 -1.01 -24.92
CA GLN A 8 5.57 -0.71 -25.03
C GLN A 8 4.75 -0.93 -23.76
N LEU A 9 4.69 0.12 -22.94
CA LEU A 9 3.56 0.32 -22.03
C LEU A 9 2.33 0.67 -22.87
N GLN A 10 1.65 -0.36 -23.40
CA GLN A 10 0.31 -0.18 -23.97
C GLN A 10 -0.65 0.13 -22.81
N LEU A 11 -0.82 1.43 -22.52
CA LEU A 11 -1.99 1.90 -21.80
C LEU A 11 -3.20 1.63 -22.71
N LYS A 12 -3.84 0.46 -22.54
CA LYS A 12 -5.14 0.16 -23.16
C LYS A 12 -6.24 0.94 -22.45
N LEU A 13 -6.17 2.26 -22.53
CA LEU A 13 -7.30 3.12 -22.23
C LEU A 13 -8.11 3.20 -23.53
N PHE A 14 -9.34 2.68 -23.53
CA PHE A 14 -10.32 2.83 -24.63
C PHE A 14 -9.96 2.21 -26.00
N ASN A 15 -9.19 1.12 -26.08
CA ASN A 15 -8.72 0.52 -27.35
C ASN A 15 -7.85 1.45 -28.23
N ILE A 16 -7.35 2.57 -27.68
CA ILE A 16 -6.39 3.43 -28.37
C ILE A 16 -4.98 2.98 -27.96
N THR A 17 -4.14 2.67 -28.95
CA THR A 17 -2.71 2.48 -28.68
C THR A 17 -2.10 3.86 -28.58
N ILE A 18 -1.93 4.35 -27.36
CA ILE A 18 -1.26 5.63 -27.14
C ILE A 18 0.25 5.39 -27.31
N THR A 19 0.85 5.97 -28.34
CA THR A 19 2.31 5.91 -28.48
C THR A 19 2.97 6.90 -27.52
N PRO A 20 4.22 6.68 -27.11
CA PRO A 20 4.94 7.63 -26.26
C PRO A 20 5.04 9.05 -26.85
N ARG A 21 5.01 9.20 -28.18
CA ARG A 21 4.98 10.51 -28.85
C ARG A 21 3.65 11.23 -28.68
N ASP A 22 2.53 10.50 -28.72
CA ASP A 22 1.22 11.13 -28.59
C ASP A 22 1.03 11.76 -27.20
N ILE A 23 1.65 11.17 -26.15
CA ILE A 23 1.59 11.72 -24.78
C ILE A 23 2.47 12.96 -24.61
N SER A 24 3.58 13.12 -25.36
CA SER A 24 4.43 14.31 -25.20
C SER A 24 3.72 15.58 -25.63
N ASP A 25 2.81 15.47 -26.61
CA ASP A 25 2.15 16.62 -27.23
C ASP A 25 0.86 17.05 -26.50
N VAL A 26 0.31 16.17 -25.65
CA VAL A 26 -0.83 16.49 -24.78
C VAL A 26 -0.38 17.44 -23.67
N SER A 27 -1.13 18.51 -23.40
CA SER A 27 -0.80 19.47 -22.34
C SER A 27 -0.94 18.87 -20.93
N ASP A 28 -0.19 19.41 -19.96
CA ASP A 28 -0.28 18.95 -18.56
C ASP A 28 -1.68 19.11 -17.97
N GLU A 29 -2.45 20.11 -18.42
CA GLU A 29 -3.84 20.31 -17.99
C GLU A 29 -4.74 19.14 -18.42
N VAL A 30 -4.62 18.68 -19.67
CA VAL A 30 -5.41 17.56 -20.17
C VAL A 30 -4.98 16.26 -19.47
N LEU A 31 -3.67 16.05 -19.28
CA LEU A 31 -3.18 14.90 -18.51
C LEU A 31 -3.70 14.93 -17.08
N LEU A 32 -3.70 16.10 -16.42
CA LEU A 32 -4.21 16.26 -15.06
C LEU A 32 -5.69 15.90 -14.97
N ARG A 33 -6.52 16.31 -15.95
CA ARG A 33 -7.93 15.90 -16.02
C ARG A 33 -8.09 14.39 -16.12
N ILE A 34 -7.26 13.71 -16.91
CA ILE A 34 -7.26 12.23 -17.01
C ILE A 34 -6.89 11.61 -15.65
N LEU A 35 -5.81 12.10 -15.03
CA LEU A 35 -5.33 11.63 -13.72
C LEU A 35 -6.37 11.86 -12.62
N PHE A 36 -7.14 12.93 -12.68
CA PHE A 36 -8.21 13.22 -11.71
C PHE A 36 -9.33 12.17 -11.69
N HIS A 37 -9.51 11.41 -12.79
CA HIS A 37 -10.48 10.31 -12.87
C HIS A 37 -9.87 8.93 -12.62
N SER A 38 -8.60 8.87 -12.21
CA SER A 38 -7.85 7.62 -12.00
C SER A 38 -7.98 7.12 -10.55
N THR A 39 -7.91 5.80 -10.35
CA THR A 39 -7.85 5.23 -8.99
C THR A 39 -6.47 5.47 -8.37
N PRO A 40 -6.30 5.34 -7.04
CA PRO A 40 -4.97 5.45 -6.43
C PRO A 40 -3.93 4.48 -7.01
N ARG A 41 -4.36 3.29 -7.45
CA ARG A 41 -3.46 2.31 -8.09
C ARG A 41 -3.03 2.78 -9.48
N ASP A 42 -3.95 3.34 -10.26
CA ASP A 42 -3.64 3.90 -11.57
C ASP A 42 -2.67 5.09 -11.44
N LEU A 43 -2.89 5.96 -10.46
CA LEU A 43 -1.99 7.07 -10.17
C LEU A 43 -0.58 6.60 -9.84
N LEU A 44 -0.43 5.53 -9.05
CA LEU A 44 0.88 4.92 -8.79
C LEU A 44 1.51 4.36 -10.07
N ALA A 45 0.71 3.72 -10.93
CA ALA A 45 1.20 3.24 -12.20
C ALA A 45 1.72 4.41 -13.06
N PHE A 46 0.92 5.47 -13.25
CA PHE A 46 1.34 6.67 -13.98
C PHE A 46 2.62 7.29 -13.42
N GLN A 47 2.73 7.39 -12.08
CA GLN A 47 3.92 7.91 -11.41
C GLN A 47 5.20 7.13 -11.77
N LEU A 48 5.08 5.83 -12.04
CA LEU A 48 6.21 4.96 -12.43
C LEU A 48 6.49 4.95 -13.94
N VAL A 49 5.55 5.40 -14.77
CA VAL A 49 5.68 5.39 -16.24
C VAL A 49 6.65 6.47 -16.73
N SER A 50 6.57 7.71 -16.22
CA SER A 50 7.42 8.80 -16.70
C SER A 50 7.72 9.86 -15.64
N LYS A 51 8.87 10.54 -15.79
CA LYS A 51 9.23 11.69 -14.93
C LYS A 51 8.22 12.83 -15.03
N ARG A 52 7.56 13.00 -16.18
CA ARG A 52 6.52 14.02 -16.38
C ARG A 52 5.30 13.72 -15.52
N PHE A 53 4.78 12.49 -15.56
CA PHE A 53 3.67 12.07 -14.69
C PHE A 53 4.03 12.17 -13.22
N TYR A 54 5.25 11.77 -12.85
CA TYR A 54 5.76 11.97 -11.50
C TYR A 54 5.69 13.45 -11.09
N GLY A 55 6.21 14.36 -11.91
CA GLY A 55 6.21 15.80 -11.63
C GLY A 55 4.80 16.39 -11.50
N ILE A 56 3.89 16.03 -12.42
CA ILE A 56 2.49 16.46 -12.36
C ILE A 56 1.84 15.97 -11.05
N LEU A 57 1.97 14.68 -10.73
CA LEU A 57 1.33 14.10 -9.54
C LEU A 57 1.94 14.58 -8.22
N ASP A 58 3.22 14.91 -8.21
CA ASP A 58 3.91 15.47 -7.03
C ASP A 58 3.41 16.89 -6.72
N GLN A 59 3.26 17.72 -7.76
CA GLN A 59 2.74 19.10 -7.63
C GLN A 59 1.24 19.14 -7.36
N ASN A 60 0.49 18.10 -7.73
CA ASN A 60 -0.98 18.05 -7.66
C ASN A 60 -1.49 17.02 -6.64
N GLN A 61 -1.13 17.18 -5.36
CA GLN A 61 -1.55 16.29 -4.27
C GLN A 61 -3.07 16.11 -4.14
N HIS A 62 -3.87 17.05 -4.65
CA HIS A 62 -5.33 16.96 -4.64
C HIS A 62 -5.87 15.81 -5.50
N CYS A 63 -5.15 15.38 -6.55
CA CYS A 63 -5.54 14.21 -7.35
C CYS A 63 -5.54 12.94 -6.50
N TRP A 64 -4.52 12.77 -5.67
CA TRP A 64 -4.44 11.65 -4.76
C TRP A 64 -5.54 11.68 -3.69
N ARG A 65 -5.81 12.87 -3.11
CA ARG A 65 -6.90 13.05 -2.14
C ARG A 65 -8.25 12.70 -2.73
N TRP A 66 -8.50 13.13 -3.96
CA TRP A 66 -9.72 12.85 -4.69
C TRP A 66 -9.86 11.36 -4.99
N ALA A 67 -8.83 10.74 -5.56
CA ALA A 67 -8.80 9.30 -5.82
C ALA A 67 -9.01 8.47 -4.55
N ARG A 68 -8.43 8.90 -3.42
CA ARG A 68 -8.60 8.31 -2.09
C ARG A 68 -10.04 8.41 -1.58
N HIS A 69 -10.67 9.56 -1.78
CA HIS A 69 -12.04 9.84 -1.33
C HIS A 69 -13.09 9.07 -2.13
N ASN A 70 -12.82 8.79 -3.41
CA ASN A 70 -13.74 8.10 -4.30
C ASN A 70 -13.73 6.57 -4.18
N ILE A 71 -12.82 5.99 -3.40
CA ILE A 71 -12.93 4.58 -3.03
C ILE A 71 -14.11 4.43 -2.06
N ASP A 72 -14.88 3.35 -2.19
CA ASP A 72 -15.98 3.03 -1.28
C ASP A 72 -15.64 1.75 -0.47
N PRO A 73 -15.46 1.83 0.85
CA PRO A 73 -15.59 3.04 1.69
C PRO A 73 -14.38 3.99 1.52
N PRO A 74 -14.57 5.31 1.75
CA PRO A 74 -13.49 6.28 1.62
C PRO A 74 -12.29 5.92 2.50
N VAL A 75 -11.11 5.92 1.90
CA VAL A 75 -9.90 5.58 2.65
C VAL A 75 -9.57 6.73 3.63
N PRO A 76 -9.26 6.43 4.90
CA PRO A 76 -8.84 7.43 5.89
C PRO A 76 -7.69 8.32 5.37
N PRO A 77 -7.63 9.61 5.72
CA PRO A 77 -6.53 10.48 5.30
C PRO A 77 -5.21 10.05 5.95
N PRO A 78 -4.04 10.28 5.32
CA PRO A 78 -2.76 10.02 5.94
C PRO A 78 -2.60 10.81 7.26
N PRO A 79 -1.84 10.29 8.23
CA PRO A 79 -1.59 11.01 9.47
C PRO A 79 -0.84 12.31 9.16
N ARG A 80 -1.34 13.44 9.69
CA ARG A 80 -0.72 14.77 9.54
C ARG A 80 0.49 14.91 10.44
N VAL A 81 1.52 14.11 10.20
CA VAL A 81 2.69 14.11 11.05
C VAL A 81 3.99 14.18 10.26
N GLU A 82 4.63 15.35 10.33
CA GLU A 82 5.94 15.63 9.72
C GLU A 82 7.07 14.78 10.34
N ALA A 83 6.90 14.40 11.61
CA ALA A 83 7.92 13.79 12.45
C ALA A 83 8.38 12.37 12.09
N VAL A 84 7.58 11.60 11.35
CA VAL A 84 7.90 10.21 10.94
C VAL A 84 8.37 10.12 9.48
N GLY A 85 8.54 11.28 8.83
CA GLY A 85 8.76 11.40 7.39
C GLY A 85 7.52 11.91 6.68
N PHE A 86 7.69 12.28 5.42
CA PHE A 86 6.61 12.82 4.60
C PHE A 86 5.59 11.71 4.29
N TRP A 87 4.48 11.66 5.04
CA TRP A 87 3.27 10.94 4.66
C TRP A 87 2.56 11.69 3.53
N THR A 88 3.24 11.81 2.38
CA THR A 88 2.60 12.32 1.15
C THR A 88 1.46 11.38 0.76
N GLU A 89 0.47 11.90 0.04
CA GLU A 89 -0.63 11.06 -0.42
C GLU A 89 -0.14 9.96 -1.37
N SER A 90 0.92 10.21 -2.14
CA SER A 90 1.58 9.20 -2.98
C SER A 90 2.25 8.09 -2.16
N ALA A 91 2.98 8.42 -1.09
CA ALA A 91 3.58 7.42 -0.20
C ALA A 91 2.51 6.60 0.52
N TYR A 92 1.41 7.25 0.90
CA TYR A 92 0.26 6.60 1.51
C TYR A 92 -0.46 5.65 0.53
N ALA A 93 -0.69 6.10 -0.71
CA ALA A 93 -1.22 5.26 -1.76
C ALA A 93 -0.29 4.06 -2.04
N GLN A 94 1.03 4.26 -2.09
CA GLN A 94 2.01 3.19 -2.26
C GLN A 94 1.91 2.18 -1.11
N LEU A 95 1.75 2.64 0.13
CA LEU A 95 1.56 1.77 1.30
C LEU A 95 0.31 0.93 1.20
N LEU A 96 -0.78 1.40 0.59
CA LEU A 96 -2.05 0.68 0.54
C LEU A 96 -2.16 -0.17 -0.73
N PHE A 97 -1.95 0.44 -1.89
CA PHE A 97 -2.27 -0.11 -3.20
C PHE A 97 -1.04 -0.55 -4.00
N GLY A 98 0.14 -0.08 -3.63
CA GLY A 98 1.39 -0.35 -4.34
C GLY A 98 1.97 -1.74 -4.12
N GLY A 99 1.37 -2.55 -3.24
CA GLY A 99 1.85 -3.89 -2.92
C GLY A 99 3.15 -3.92 -2.12
N GLY A 100 3.76 -5.09 -2.04
CA GLY A 100 5.04 -5.29 -1.37
C GLY A 100 5.42 -6.76 -1.25
N ASN A 101 6.63 -7.04 -0.77
CA ASN A 101 7.06 -8.43 -0.54
C ASN A 101 6.41 -9.00 0.74
N CYS A 102 6.04 -10.27 0.67
CA CYS A 102 5.56 -11.03 1.81
C CYS A 102 6.63 -11.04 2.93
N CYS A 103 6.24 -10.64 4.15
CA CYS A 103 7.13 -10.57 5.29
C CYS A 103 7.57 -11.95 5.81
N ALA A 104 6.90 -13.03 5.40
CA ALA A 104 7.36 -14.38 5.71
C ALA A 104 8.72 -14.62 5.01
N LYS A 105 9.75 -14.84 5.82
CA LYS A 105 11.15 -14.95 5.36
C LYS A 105 11.35 -16.03 4.29
N SER A 106 10.64 -17.16 4.42
CA SER A 106 10.69 -18.26 3.44
C SER A 106 9.97 -17.97 2.14
N CYS A 107 9.12 -16.94 2.08
CA CYS A 107 8.28 -16.65 0.94
C CYS A 107 8.82 -15.47 0.11
N GLN A 108 8.90 -14.27 0.68
CA GLN A 108 9.33 -13.03 0.01
C GLN A 108 8.63 -12.72 -1.34
N LYS A 109 7.56 -13.44 -1.70
CA LYS A 109 6.80 -13.19 -2.93
C LYS A 109 6.13 -11.83 -2.88
N TRP A 110 6.11 -11.14 -4.02
CA TRP A 110 5.34 -9.92 -4.18
C TRP A 110 3.83 -10.20 -3.97
N THR A 111 3.15 -9.30 -3.25
CA THR A 111 1.72 -9.38 -3.00
C THR A 111 1.08 -8.00 -3.01
N ILE A 112 -0.15 -7.95 -3.51
CA ILE A 112 -1.00 -6.74 -3.49
C ILE A 112 -1.96 -6.73 -2.30
N ASN A 113 -1.98 -7.79 -1.47
CA ASN A 113 -2.83 -7.91 -0.29
C ASN A 113 -2.56 -6.78 0.69
N LEU A 114 -3.59 -6.13 1.21
CA LEU A 114 -3.46 -5.08 2.22
C LEU A 114 -2.54 -5.50 3.38
N PRO A 115 -1.86 -4.54 4.02
CA PRO A 115 -1.10 -4.81 5.23
C PRO A 115 -1.95 -5.52 6.30
N LEU A 116 -1.39 -6.56 6.88
CA LEU A 116 -1.90 -7.23 8.08
C LEU A 116 -1.87 -6.30 9.30
N SER A 117 -0.79 -5.51 9.42
CA SER A 117 -0.68 -4.41 10.37
C SER A 117 -0.28 -3.17 9.60
N PHE A 118 -1.11 -2.12 9.64
CA PHE A 118 -0.85 -0.86 8.95
C PHE A 118 0.25 -0.05 9.64
N ALA A 119 0.28 -0.06 10.99
CA ALA A 119 1.32 0.59 11.78
C ALA A 119 2.70 -0.02 11.49
N LEU A 120 2.76 -1.36 11.43
CA LEU A 120 3.99 -2.12 11.17
C LEU A 120 4.20 -2.48 9.70
N ARG A 121 3.33 -1.99 8.80
CA ARG A 121 3.31 -2.21 7.34
C ARG A 121 3.63 -3.66 6.92
N LEU A 122 3.12 -4.63 7.67
CA LEU A 122 3.39 -6.05 7.46
C LEU A 122 2.47 -6.60 6.38
N ARG A 123 2.98 -7.33 5.37
CA ARG A 123 2.16 -7.98 4.34
C ARG A 123 2.41 -9.48 4.31
N VAL A 124 1.37 -10.25 4.03
CA VAL A 124 1.47 -11.70 3.80
C VAL A 124 0.70 -12.07 2.54
N CYS A 125 1.29 -12.94 1.72
CA CYS A 125 0.66 -13.32 0.45
C CYS A 125 -0.36 -14.45 0.59
N SER A 126 -0.38 -15.18 1.72
CA SER A 126 -1.29 -16.31 1.94
C SER A 126 -1.52 -16.63 3.42
N PRO A 127 -2.61 -17.33 3.76
CA PRO A 127 -2.86 -17.82 5.13
C PRO A 127 -1.74 -18.74 5.65
N GLY A 128 -1.09 -19.50 4.76
CA GLY A 128 0.08 -20.30 5.11
C GLY A 128 1.26 -19.43 5.55
N CYS A 129 1.54 -18.35 4.80
CA CYS A 129 2.57 -17.39 5.18
C CYS A 129 2.25 -16.66 6.49
N PHE A 130 0.96 -16.36 6.73
CA PHE A 130 0.51 -15.83 8.03
C PHE A 130 0.83 -16.79 9.18
N LYS A 131 0.46 -18.08 9.04
CA LYS A 131 0.81 -19.12 10.03
C LYS A 131 2.31 -19.28 10.21
N THR A 132 3.10 -19.26 9.13
CA THR A 132 4.57 -19.33 9.22
C THR A 132 5.15 -18.11 9.92
N LEU A 133 4.64 -16.92 9.61
CA LEU A 133 5.03 -15.68 10.25
C LEU A 133 4.76 -15.77 11.76
N HIS A 134 3.56 -16.21 12.15
CA HIS A 134 3.18 -16.48 13.53
C HIS A 134 4.08 -17.50 14.23
N ARG A 135 4.26 -18.70 13.65
CA ARG A 135 5.12 -19.77 14.22
C ARG A 135 6.59 -19.39 14.31
N GLY A 136 7.08 -18.61 13.35
CA GLY A 136 8.44 -18.06 13.36
C GLY A 136 8.66 -17.07 14.49
N TYR A 137 7.59 -16.45 14.99
CA TYR A 137 7.60 -15.57 16.14
C TYR A 137 7.50 -16.31 17.49
N ASP A 138 6.73 -17.40 17.54
CA ASP A 138 6.64 -18.27 18.73
C ASP A 138 8.00 -18.91 19.06
N ASN A 139 8.79 -19.22 18.02
CA ASN A 139 10.15 -19.70 18.15
C ASN A 139 11.15 -18.54 18.30
N TYR A 140 11.24 -17.98 19.52
CA TYR A 140 12.09 -16.84 19.93
C TYR A 140 13.54 -16.83 19.41
N LYS A 141 14.12 -17.97 19.04
CA LYS A 141 15.47 -18.08 18.45
C LYS A 141 15.51 -17.81 16.93
N ALA A 142 14.43 -18.04 16.17
CA ALA A 142 14.34 -17.83 14.72
C ALA A 142 13.95 -16.39 14.32
N ALA A 143 13.31 -15.68 15.25
CA ALA A 143 12.97 -14.26 15.26
C ALA A 143 14.01 -13.26 14.74
N LYS A 144 15.31 -13.60 14.83
CA LYS A 144 16.42 -12.65 14.63
C LYS A 144 16.52 -12.09 13.21
N ARG A 145 15.70 -12.53 12.26
CA ARG A 145 15.86 -12.19 10.83
C ARG A 145 14.54 -12.10 10.04
N VAL A 146 13.50 -11.47 10.59
CA VAL A 146 12.48 -10.88 9.69
C VAL A 146 13.07 -9.56 9.20
N SER A 147 13.79 -9.60 8.08
CA SER A 147 14.31 -8.40 7.42
C SER A 147 13.16 -7.73 6.68
N ASN A 148 12.49 -6.78 7.31
CA ASN A 148 11.57 -5.93 6.57
C ASN A 148 12.36 -4.77 5.99
N HIS A 149 12.66 -4.84 4.69
CA HIS A 149 13.39 -3.78 3.98
C HIS A 149 12.63 -2.44 3.96
N TYR A 150 11.33 -2.45 4.28
CA TYR A 150 10.46 -1.26 4.29
C TYR A 150 10.49 -0.48 5.60
N PHE A 151 11.02 -1.05 6.68
CA PHE A 151 11.40 -0.30 7.85
C PHE A 151 12.91 -0.16 7.85
N ASP A 152 13.39 1.05 7.63
CA ASP A 152 14.69 1.37 8.17
C ASP A 152 14.56 1.38 9.71
N SER A 153 15.57 0.82 10.36
CA SER A 153 15.83 0.87 11.81
C SER A 153 15.53 2.23 12.44
N SER A 154 15.70 3.24 11.61
CA SER A 154 15.40 4.62 11.87
C SER A 154 13.93 4.94 12.14
N ALA A 155 12.94 4.03 12.15
CA ALA A 155 11.55 4.38 12.47
C ALA A 155 11.16 4.14 13.95
N ILE A 156 11.94 3.35 14.68
CA ILE A 156 11.67 2.95 16.08
C ILE A 156 12.87 3.39 16.94
N PRO A 157 12.71 3.88 18.17
CA PRO A 157 13.75 3.97 19.17
C PRO A 157 14.04 2.63 19.82
N GLY A 158 15.32 2.32 20.00
CA GLY A 158 15.78 1.15 20.74
C GLY A 158 15.56 1.31 22.25
N LYS A 159 15.77 0.24 23.03
CA LYS A 159 15.73 0.30 24.51
C LYS A 159 16.63 1.38 25.09
N ASN A 160 17.81 1.57 24.52
CA ASN A 160 18.78 2.57 24.93
C ASN A 160 18.32 3.98 24.55
N GLY A 161 17.70 4.14 23.39
CA GLY A 161 17.03 5.38 22.99
C GLY A 161 15.85 5.73 23.91
N LEU A 162 15.02 4.74 24.25
CA LEU A 162 13.90 4.85 25.19
C LEU A 162 14.33 5.30 26.59
N ARG A 163 15.50 4.83 27.06
CA ARG A 163 16.07 5.29 28.33
C ARG A 163 16.45 6.77 28.30
N ALA A 164 16.84 7.30 27.14
CA ALA A 164 17.23 8.69 26.96
C ALA A 164 16.04 9.66 26.74
N MET A 165 14.82 9.16 26.51
CA MET A 165 13.65 9.94 26.10
C MET A 165 12.82 10.58 27.23
N GLY A 166 13.27 10.49 28.49
CA GLY A 166 12.44 10.83 29.65
C GLY A 166 11.31 9.82 29.89
N LYS A 167 10.64 9.89 31.06
CA LYS A 167 9.66 8.88 31.49
C LYS A 167 8.38 8.91 30.64
N ILE A 168 7.79 10.09 30.44
CA ILE A 168 6.51 10.27 29.73
C ILE A 168 6.56 9.73 28.30
N HIS A 169 7.59 10.10 27.52
CA HIS A 169 7.73 9.61 26.14
C HIS A 169 8.01 8.10 26.09
N ARG A 170 8.79 7.58 27.04
CA ARG A 170 9.07 6.14 27.14
C ARG A 170 7.81 5.34 27.40
N ASP A 171 6.93 5.81 28.27
CA ASP A 171 5.70 5.12 28.62
C ASP A 171 4.73 5.13 27.42
N ARG A 172 4.52 6.28 26.77
CA ARG A 172 3.74 6.36 25.52
C ARG A 172 4.28 5.44 24.42
N PHE A 173 5.61 5.37 24.30
CA PHE A 173 6.24 4.52 23.30
C PHE A 173 6.15 3.04 23.66
N ARG A 174 6.20 2.69 24.95
CA ARG A 174 5.91 1.32 25.39
C ARG A 174 4.48 0.93 25.10
N ASP A 175 3.52 1.85 25.22
CA ASP A 175 2.14 1.61 24.82
C ASP A 175 2.02 1.37 23.30
N TRP A 176 2.88 1.99 22.48
CA TRP A 176 3.01 1.63 21.05
C TRP A 176 3.51 0.21 20.84
N LEU A 177 4.55 -0.15 21.60
CA LEU A 177 5.14 -1.48 21.56
C LEU A 177 4.12 -2.55 22.00
N VAL A 178 3.22 -2.17 22.91
CA VAL A 178 2.14 -3.00 23.44
C VAL A 178 0.84 -2.81 22.64
N TYR A 179 0.84 -1.99 21.58
CA TYR A 179 -0.34 -1.73 20.77
C TYR A 179 -1.01 -3.05 20.43
N ASP A 180 -2.16 -3.20 21.05
CA ASP A 180 -2.90 -4.41 21.18
C ASP A 180 -3.78 -4.51 19.92
N GLU A 181 -3.20 -5.03 18.85
CA GLU A 181 -3.97 -5.58 17.72
C GLU A 181 -4.43 -7.02 18.06
N ARG A 182 -4.63 -7.44 19.34
CA ARG A 182 -4.81 -8.86 19.74
C ARG A 182 -6.06 -9.57 19.21
N ASP A 183 -6.80 -8.97 18.27
CA ASP A 183 -7.70 -9.77 17.41
C ASP A 183 -7.05 -10.25 16.10
N THR A 184 -5.84 -9.79 15.71
CA THR A 184 -5.17 -10.26 14.49
C THR A 184 -3.63 -10.27 14.45
N THR A 185 -2.86 -9.62 15.35
CA THR A 185 -1.38 -9.71 15.31
C THR A 185 -0.69 -9.92 16.66
N ASP A 186 -0.60 -11.17 17.10
CA ASP A 186 0.35 -11.62 18.13
C ASP A 186 1.80 -11.58 17.61
N HIS A 187 2.38 -10.39 17.37
CA HIS A 187 3.74 -10.28 16.83
C HIS A 187 4.77 -9.52 17.72
N PRO A 188 4.96 -9.89 19.02
CA PRO A 188 5.96 -9.32 19.94
C PRO A 188 7.40 -9.32 19.41
N THR A 189 7.66 -10.20 18.45
CA THR A 189 9.00 -10.58 18.02
C THR A 189 9.50 -9.72 16.85
N TYR A 190 8.60 -9.24 15.98
CA TYR A 190 8.91 -8.24 14.94
C TYR A 190 9.37 -6.92 15.57
N LEU A 191 8.61 -6.52 16.57
CA LEU A 191 8.86 -5.35 17.39
C LEU A 191 10.25 -5.39 18.04
N LYS A 192 10.61 -6.53 18.63
CA LYS A 192 11.92 -6.74 19.22
C LYS A 192 13.05 -6.63 18.20
N SER A 193 12.85 -7.14 16.98
CA SER A 193 13.84 -7.00 15.90
C SER A 193 14.08 -5.52 15.58
N MET A 194 13.02 -4.74 15.37
CA MET A 194 13.12 -3.31 15.09
C MET A 194 13.77 -2.51 16.23
N VAL A 195 13.38 -2.80 17.46
CA VAL A 195 13.99 -2.21 18.66
C VAL A 195 15.50 -2.52 18.73
N ASN A 196 15.92 -3.74 18.37
CA ASN A 196 17.34 -4.09 18.34
C ASN A 196 18.12 -3.30 17.26
N ILE A 197 17.55 -3.07 16.08
CA ILE A 197 18.27 -2.31 15.05
C ILE A 197 18.38 -0.83 15.46
N ALA A 198 17.34 -0.28 16.07
CA ALA A 198 17.39 1.06 16.65
C ALA A 198 18.36 1.18 17.83
N ASP A 199 18.49 0.12 18.64
CA ASP A 199 19.53 0.03 19.68
C ASP A 199 20.93 0.02 19.08
N ASN A 200 21.12 -0.73 17.98
CA ASN A 200 22.37 -0.76 17.24
C ASN A 200 22.73 0.62 16.67
N GLU A 201 21.75 1.35 16.13
CA GLU A 201 21.93 2.74 15.68
C GLU A 201 22.36 3.65 16.83
N TRP A 202 21.67 3.59 17.97
CA TRP A 202 22.02 4.37 19.16
C TRP A 202 23.42 4.07 19.69
N LEU A 203 23.80 2.79 19.75
CA LEU A 203 25.13 2.37 20.20
C LEU A 203 26.21 2.84 19.23
N CYS A 204 25.95 2.82 17.93
CA CYS A 204 26.87 3.36 16.93
C CYS A 204 27.04 4.88 17.08
N ALA A 205 25.93 5.61 17.24
CA ALA A 205 25.93 7.06 17.47
C ALA A 205 26.75 7.44 18.71
N ARG A 206 26.57 6.72 19.83
CA ARG A 206 27.35 6.93 21.07
C ARG A 206 28.82 6.65 20.88
N ALA A 207 29.17 5.54 20.22
CA ALA A 207 30.56 5.20 19.97
C ALA A 207 31.27 6.32 19.20
N ILE A 208 30.59 6.93 18.23
CA ILE A 208 31.12 8.07 17.46
C ILE A 208 31.34 9.30 18.33
N GLU A 209 30.35 9.69 19.13
CA GLU A 209 30.49 10.84 20.06
C GLU A 209 31.61 10.62 21.08
N GLU A 210 31.79 9.38 21.55
CA GLU A 210 32.83 8.98 22.49
C GLU A 210 34.19 8.71 21.81
N LYS A 211 34.33 8.92 20.50
CA LYS A 211 35.53 8.62 19.69
C LYS A 211 36.01 7.17 19.83
N ARG A 212 35.09 6.22 20.05
CA ARG A 212 35.35 4.77 20.12
C ARG A 212 35.04 4.10 18.78
N LYS A 213 35.74 3.01 18.47
CA LYS A 213 35.42 2.19 17.30
C LYS A 213 34.12 1.41 17.53
N SER A 214 33.12 1.63 16.68
CA SER A 214 31.91 0.78 16.64
C SER A 214 32.18 -0.48 15.83
N LYS A 215 31.84 -1.65 16.38
CA LYS A 215 31.81 -2.92 15.62
C LYS A 215 30.47 -3.13 14.91
N ILE A 216 29.49 -2.28 15.17
CA ILE A 216 28.13 -2.39 14.66
C ILE A 216 28.04 -1.59 13.37
N GLN A 217 27.72 -2.26 12.27
CA GLN A 217 27.44 -1.61 11.00
C GLN A 217 25.97 -1.18 10.96
N VAL A 218 25.75 0.11 10.71
CA VAL A 218 24.42 0.71 10.54
C VAL A 218 24.39 1.44 9.20
N LYS A 219 23.22 1.45 8.54
CA LYS A 219 23.08 2.03 7.20
C LYS A 219 23.18 3.56 7.20
N VAL A 220 22.60 4.19 8.21
CA VAL A 220 22.59 5.63 8.39
C VAL A 220 23.19 5.91 9.76
N VAL A 221 24.15 6.82 9.79
CA VAL A 221 24.85 7.20 11.01
C VAL A 221 24.34 8.58 11.41
N ARG A 222 23.58 8.64 12.51
CA ARG A 222 23.12 9.88 13.14
C ARG A 222 23.88 10.13 14.44
N THR A 223 23.97 11.38 14.87
CA THR A 223 24.46 11.73 16.22
C THR A 223 23.40 11.39 17.27
N CYS A 224 23.78 11.30 18.56
CA CYS A 224 22.81 11.06 19.61
C CYS A 224 21.83 12.23 19.74
N ALA A 225 22.27 13.48 19.50
CA ALA A 225 21.39 14.65 19.47
C ALA A 225 20.32 14.51 18.37
N GLN A 226 20.72 14.14 17.14
CA GLN A 226 19.79 13.91 16.04
C GLN A 226 18.80 12.77 16.34
N LEU A 227 19.27 11.68 16.96
CA LEU A 227 18.41 10.56 17.35
C LEU A 227 17.39 10.97 18.42
N LYS A 228 17.81 11.71 19.45
CA LYS A 228 16.90 12.21 20.50
C LYS A 228 15.79 13.07 19.92
N GLU A 229 16.13 13.99 19.02
CA GLU A 229 15.14 14.87 18.40
C GLU A 229 14.17 14.07 17.51
N GLN A 230 14.69 13.16 16.69
CA GLN A 230 13.87 12.24 15.90
C GLN A 230 12.91 11.42 16.77
N TYR A 231 13.37 10.93 17.91
CA TYR A 231 12.52 10.18 18.82
C TYR A 231 11.44 11.03 19.47
N ARG A 232 11.77 12.26 19.90
CA ARG A 232 10.80 13.22 20.44
C ARG A 232 9.68 13.51 19.43
N LEU A 233 10.08 13.82 18.20
CA LEU A 233 9.19 14.06 17.08
C LEU A 233 8.23 12.85 16.88
N ARG A 234 8.74 11.63 16.87
CA ARG A 234 7.92 10.42 16.70
C ARG A 234 7.00 10.12 17.88
N ALA A 235 7.47 10.38 19.10
CA ALA A 235 6.62 10.25 20.28
C ALA A 235 5.43 11.22 20.21
N ALA A 236 5.62 12.42 19.64
CA ALA A 236 4.53 13.34 19.37
C ALA A 236 3.61 12.86 18.23
N ALA A 237 4.18 12.19 17.22
CA ALA A 237 3.44 11.61 16.09
C ALA A 237 2.58 10.41 16.43
N PHE A 238 2.94 9.72 17.51
CA PHE A 238 2.52 8.38 17.80
C PHE A 238 0.99 8.22 17.79
N GLU A 239 0.29 9.06 18.53
CA GLU A 239 -1.17 8.99 18.66
C GLU A 239 -1.86 9.12 17.29
N GLY A 240 -1.40 10.03 16.43
CA GLY A 240 -1.95 10.22 15.09
C GLY A 240 -1.70 9.04 14.15
N ILE A 241 -0.53 8.40 14.23
CA ILE A 241 -0.22 7.20 13.44
C ILE A 241 -1.11 6.04 13.87
N MET A 242 -1.28 5.84 15.17
CA MET A 242 -2.08 4.72 15.68
C MET A 242 -3.55 4.90 15.41
N GLU A 243 -4.05 6.12 15.56
CA GLU A 243 -5.40 6.43 15.20
C GLU A 243 -5.66 6.18 13.71
N ASN A 244 -4.74 6.59 12.83
CA ASN A 244 -4.82 6.25 11.42
C ASN A 244 -4.78 4.74 11.17
N ALA A 245 -3.91 3.99 11.85
CA ALA A 245 -3.83 2.55 11.73
C ALA A 245 -5.13 1.85 12.16
N ARG A 246 -5.79 2.31 13.23
CA ARG A 246 -7.11 1.82 13.66
C ARG A 246 -8.17 2.07 12.61
N GLN A 247 -8.23 3.29 12.08
CA GLN A 247 -9.18 3.65 11.03
C GLN A 247 -8.96 2.81 9.76
N LEU A 248 -7.71 2.60 9.37
CA LEU A 248 -7.37 1.71 8.26
C LEU A 248 -7.75 0.26 8.52
N GLN A 249 -7.66 -0.21 9.77
CA GLN A 249 -8.07 -1.56 10.13
C GLN A 249 -9.59 -1.75 9.99
N VAL A 250 -10.38 -0.77 10.42
CA VAL A 250 -11.84 -0.77 10.22
C VAL A 250 -12.15 -0.75 8.73
N TRP A 251 -11.57 0.20 8.01
CA TRP A 251 -11.71 0.34 6.55
C TRP A 251 -11.37 -0.95 5.80
N ALA A 252 -10.28 -1.63 6.16
CA ALA A 252 -9.85 -2.87 5.51
C ALA A 252 -10.81 -4.05 5.72
N LYS A 253 -11.58 -4.04 6.82
CA LYS A 253 -12.65 -5.03 7.07
C LYS A 253 -13.91 -4.72 6.26
N GLU A 254 -14.23 -3.45 6.08
CA GLU A 254 -15.40 -2.99 5.32
C GLU A 254 -15.20 -3.09 3.80
N LEU A 255 -13.99 -2.85 3.31
CA LEU A 255 -13.69 -2.82 1.88
C LEU A 255 -14.11 -4.10 1.12
N PRO A 256 -13.82 -5.33 1.58
CA PRO A 256 -14.30 -6.55 0.92
C PRO A 256 -15.83 -6.67 0.88
N ILE A 257 -16.52 -6.14 1.89
CA ILE A 257 -17.99 -6.15 1.97
C ILE A 257 -18.55 -5.21 0.89
N LYS A 258 -18.06 -3.96 0.85
CA LYS A 258 -18.47 -2.97 -0.17
C LYS A 258 -18.13 -3.40 -1.59
N ARG A 259 -16.96 -3.99 -1.78
CA ARG A 259 -16.59 -4.62 -3.06
C ARG A 259 -17.60 -5.69 -3.46
N LYS A 260 -18.02 -6.54 -2.52
CA LYS A 260 -18.98 -7.61 -2.82
C LYS A 260 -20.38 -7.07 -3.14
N GLU A 261 -20.83 -6.07 -2.41
CA GLU A 261 -22.08 -5.36 -2.71
C GLU A 261 -22.05 -4.78 -4.13
N LEU A 262 -20.95 -4.12 -4.51
CA LEU A 262 -20.78 -3.55 -5.84
C LEU A 262 -20.70 -4.60 -6.95
N GLU A 263 -20.00 -5.72 -6.70
CA GLU A 263 -19.98 -6.87 -7.63
C GLU A 263 -21.40 -7.36 -7.92
N LEU A 264 -22.26 -7.46 -6.90
CA LEU A 264 -23.65 -7.88 -7.07
C LEU A 264 -24.44 -6.86 -7.89
N VAL A 265 -24.30 -5.57 -7.60
CA VAL A 265 -24.93 -4.49 -8.39
C VAL A 265 -24.52 -4.56 -9.87
N ASN A 266 -23.23 -4.79 -10.15
CA ASN A 266 -22.74 -4.90 -11.52
C ASN A 266 -23.23 -6.18 -12.21
N VAL A 267 -23.36 -7.29 -11.48
CA VAL A 267 -23.96 -8.53 -11.99
C VAL A 267 -25.44 -8.33 -12.31
N ASP A 268 -26.18 -7.62 -11.46
CA ASP A 268 -27.59 -7.29 -11.68
C ASP A 268 -27.75 -6.37 -12.90
N PHE A 269 -26.88 -5.36 -13.06
CA PHE A 269 -26.83 -4.55 -14.28
C PHE A 269 -26.66 -5.42 -15.55
N VAL A 270 -25.74 -6.39 -15.52
CA VAL A 270 -25.55 -7.31 -16.66
C VAL A 270 -26.81 -8.15 -16.90
N LYS A 271 -27.46 -8.64 -15.84
CA LYS A 271 -28.66 -9.48 -15.91
C LYS A 271 -29.89 -8.73 -16.41
N GLU A 272 -30.10 -7.51 -15.93
CA GLU A 272 -31.34 -6.75 -16.14
C GLU A 272 -31.26 -5.83 -17.36
N VAL A 273 -30.06 -5.33 -17.69
CA VAL A 273 -29.89 -4.35 -18.78
C VAL A 273 -29.21 -5.00 -19.99
N ILE A 274 -28.06 -5.65 -19.80
CA ILE A 274 -27.24 -6.13 -20.92
C ILE A 274 -27.80 -7.41 -21.52
N SER A 275 -28.12 -8.41 -20.69
CA SER A 275 -28.58 -9.72 -21.14
C SER A 275 -29.84 -9.64 -22.01
N PRO A 276 -30.90 -8.90 -21.63
CA PRO A 276 -32.09 -8.75 -22.47
C PRO A 276 -31.80 -8.00 -23.77
N ARG A 277 -30.98 -6.94 -23.69
CA ARG A 277 -30.63 -6.11 -24.85
C ARG A 277 -29.86 -6.90 -25.92
N GLU A 278 -28.95 -7.76 -25.51
CA GLU A 278 -28.15 -8.59 -26.42
C GLU A 278 -28.84 -9.91 -26.79
N GLN A 279 -29.98 -10.24 -26.16
CA GLN A 279 -30.67 -11.52 -26.30
C GLN A 279 -29.75 -12.72 -25.98
N ILE A 280 -28.85 -12.56 -25.03
CA ILE A 280 -27.90 -13.58 -24.59
C ILE A 280 -28.25 -14.01 -23.16
N PRO A 281 -28.37 -15.31 -22.84
CA PRO A 281 -28.61 -15.75 -21.46
C PRO A 281 -27.53 -15.25 -20.49
N PHE A 282 -27.94 -14.54 -19.43
CA PHE A 282 -27.01 -13.88 -18.51
C PHE A 282 -25.92 -14.83 -17.95
N ARG A 283 -26.29 -16.08 -17.61
CA ARG A 283 -25.35 -17.08 -17.07
C ARG A 283 -24.24 -17.42 -18.03
N LYS A 284 -24.51 -17.43 -19.34
CA LYS A 284 -23.48 -17.68 -20.36
C LYS A 284 -22.62 -16.43 -20.56
N LEU A 285 -23.21 -15.25 -20.52
CA LEU A 285 -22.48 -13.99 -20.63
C LEU A 285 -21.45 -13.84 -19.49
N LEU A 286 -21.83 -14.15 -18.24
CA LEU A 286 -20.93 -14.14 -17.08
C LEU A 286 -19.79 -15.18 -17.15
N ARG A 287 -19.84 -16.16 -18.07
CA ARG A 287 -18.74 -17.13 -18.25
C ARG A 287 -17.64 -16.61 -19.18
N THR A 288 -17.91 -15.57 -19.96
CA THR A 288 -16.89 -14.93 -20.79
C THR A 288 -15.76 -14.39 -19.93
N ALA A 289 -14.53 -14.48 -20.42
CA ALA A 289 -13.35 -14.06 -19.66
C ALA A 289 -13.26 -12.53 -19.61
N THR A 290 -13.60 -11.87 -20.72
CA THR A 290 -13.55 -10.41 -20.83
C THR A 290 -14.54 -9.74 -19.87
N LEU A 291 -15.80 -10.19 -19.79
CA LEU A 291 -16.75 -9.58 -18.87
C LEU A 291 -16.38 -9.82 -17.40
N ARG A 292 -15.93 -11.02 -17.04
CA ARG A 292 -15.50 -11.30 -15.66
C ARG A 292 -14.36 -10.37 -15.23
N ARG A 293 -13.37 -10.21 -16.10
CA ARG A 293 -12.27 -9.27 -15.86
C ARG A 293 -12.76 -7.83 -15.71
N GLU A 294 -13.69 -7.38 -16.54
CA GLU A 294 -14.23 -6.03 -16.45
C GLU A 294 -15.01 -5.82 -15.14
N LEU A 295 -15.84 -6.80 -14.74
CA LEU A 295 -16.55 -6.75 -13.47
C LEU A 295 -15.59 -6.70 -12.27
N GLU A 296 -14.50 -7.47 -12.32
CA GLU A 296 -13.42 -7.43 -11.32
C GLU A 296 -12.73 -6.06 -11.28
N LEU A 297 -12.45 -5.45 -12.44
CA LEU A 297 -11.86 -4.11 -12.54
C LEU A 297 -12.80 -3.03 -12.00
N CYS A 298 -14.09 -3.08 -12.35
CA CYS A 298 -15.10 -2.17 -11.81
C CYS A 298 -15.19 -2.29 -10.27
N ALA A 299 -15.19 -3.52 -9.76
CA ALA A 299 -15.21 -3.79 -8.33
C ALA A 299 -13.94 -3.29 -7.62
N ASP A 300 -12.75 -3.50 -8.20
CA ASP A 300 -11.48 -2.98 -7.69
C ASP A 300 -11.42 -1.45 -7.68
N ALA A 301 -12.05 -0.80 -8.67
CA ALA A 301 -12.11 0.65 -8.79
C ALA A 301 -13.23 1.30 -7.96
N SER A 302 -14.07 0.51 -7.28
CA SER A 302 -15.30 1.00 -6.63
C SER A 302 -16.25 1.71 -7.60
N VAL A 303 -16.29 1.31 -8.88
CA VAL A 303 -17.12 1.92 -9.93
C VAL A 303 -18.25 0.99 -10.35
N ARG A 304 -19.45 1.55 -10.55
CA ARG A 304 -20.57 0.82 -11.15
C ARG A 304 -20.35 0.67 -12.65
N MET A 305 -20.52 -0.55 -13.16
CA MET A 305 -20.50 -0.79 -14.58
C MET A 305 -21.71 -0.10 -15.23
N ASP A 306 -21.45 0.68 -16.28
CA ASP A 306 -22.48 1.35 -17.05
C ASP A 306 -22.50 0.86 -18.51
N VAL A 307 -23.39 1.45 -19.32
CA VAL A 307 -23.51 1.12 -20.74
C VAL A 307 -22.25 1.49 -21.53
N ARG A 308 -21.50 2.52 -21.11
CA ARG A 308 -20.27 2.93 -21.80
C ARG A 308 -19.17 1.90 -21.58
N ALA A 309 -18.96 1.47 -20.34
CA ALA A 309 -18.04 0.38 -19.98
C ALA A 309 -18.40 -0.91 -20.75
N TRP A 310 -19.69 -1.27 -20.79
CA TRP A 310 -20.16 -2.39 -21.61
C TRP A 310 -19.78 -2.23 -23.09
N CYS A 311 -20.11 -1.10 -23.70
CA CYS A 311 -19.82 -0.85 -25.11
C CYS A 311 -18.33 -0.99 -25.45
N ALA A 312 -17.43 -0.61 -24.52
CA ALA A 312 -15.99 -0.73 -24.72
C ALA A 312 -15.51 -2.18 -24.85
N ILE A 313 -16.17 -3.12 -24.16
CA ILE A 313 -15.79 -4.55 -24.16
C ILE A 313 -16.72 -5.45 -24.99
N ARG A 314 -17.89 -4.92 -25.41
CA ARG A 314 -18.99 -5.67 -26.04
C ARG A 314 -18.54 -6.57 -27.17
N ALA A 315 -17.79 -6.04 -28.13
CA ALA A 315 -17.41 -6.77 -29.34
C ALA A 315 -16.59 -8.04 -29.02
N VAL A 316 -15.67 -7.93 -28.05
CA VAL A 316 -14.83 -9.05 -27.61
C VAL A 316 -15.67 -10.06 -26.82
N THR A 317 -16.48 -9.58 -25.88
CA THR A 317 -17.35 -10.41 -25.04
C THR A 317 -18.35 -11.22 -25.87
N VAL A 318 -19.03 -10.60 -26.85
CA VAL A 318 -19.99 -11.30 -27.72
C VAL A 318 -19.28 -12.35 -28.60
N LYS A 319 -18.06 -12.07 -29.05
CA LYS A 319 -17.24 -13.03 -29.80
C LYS A 319 -16.82 -14.22 -28.93
N GLU A 320 -16.46 -14.00 -27.66
CA GLU A 320 -16.18 -15.07 -26.70
C GLU A 320 -17.42 -15.92 -26.43
N TYR A 321 -18.58 -15.29 -26.24
CA TYR A 321 -19.84 -15.98 -26.01
C TYR A 321 -20.21 -16.94 -27.15
N LYS A 322 -20.04 -16.54 -28.42
CA LYS A 322 -20.34 -17.40 -29.59
C LYS A 322 -19.50 -18.68 -29.66
N LYS A 323 -18.45 -18.79 -28.85
CA LYS A 323 -17.60 -19.99 -28.76
C LYS A 323 -18.02 -20.95 -27.63
N LEU A 324 -18.99 -20.57 -26.79
CA LEU A 324 -19.48 -21.32 -25.62
C LEU A 324 -20.76 -22.10 -25.92
#